data_AF-A0AA39DG56-F1
#
_entry.id   AF-A0AA39DG56-F1
#
_cell.length_a   1.000
_cell.length_b   1.000
_cell.length_c   1.000
_cell.angle_alpha   90.00
_cell.angle_beta   90.00
_cell.angle_gamma   90.00
#
_symmetry.space_group_name_H-M   'P 1'
#
loop_
_entity.id
_entity.type
_entity.pdbx_description
1 polymer ?
#
loop_
_entity_poly.entity_id
_entity_poly.type
_entity_poly.pdbx_seq_one_letter_code
_entity_poly.pdbx_strand_id
1 'polypeptide(L)'
;MFRSNNVVARIFQRQICTPAPGTSVHCARRFYENLVPSCTIYDVECPDHSFRKFTDDGQYLISFSRNNQDLIVYRPTWLSFSCKEEDCDSYDLPLKAKRFESFFTQLYCVSLASSNEFICKDFFLYMESNQFGLFATSTAQIHDAPATGGAVQGIPSIEKITFHLLRLEDGFRLDERVFHNDFVNLTHSMGVFLYDDLLAIVSLRYQTIHILQIRDSGNLVDVRAIGTFCREDDELFLNSNAQRVAGPHQLPRNHVENGLDHNQINMNNSFLSGIKQRLLSFIFRSISNEETDKTLRMQCLKKKFYFRFQDYVDLIVWKVGRRVFILLHVLYTLIASCTKLDMRLTCLFVCVLSHCEYIIQVLLHLSMVCNRLFIHFSGQAQFLDRHHLLIKFGSVDGGVRFLLI
;
A
#
# COMPACT_ATOMS: atom_id res chain seq x y z
N MET A 1 5.42 29.09 27.96
CA MET A 1 6.90 29.21 28.09
C MET A 1 7.47 29.37 26.69
N PHE A 2 8.14 30.49 26.40
CA PHE A 2 8.78 30.71 25.10
C PHE A 2 9.92 29.69 24.93
N ARG A 3 9.91 28.95 23.83
CA ARG A 3 10.97 27.99 23.51
C ARG A 3 12.00 28.67 22.63
N SER A 4 13.27 28.50 22.99
CA SER A 4 14.40 28.97 22.17
C SER A 4 14.45 28.17 20.85
N ASN A 5 14.62 28.83 19.71
CA ASN A 5 14.86 28.17 18.41
C ASN A 5 16.36 27.96 18.13
N ASN A 6 17.21 28.36 19.08
CA ASN A 6 18.66 28.19 18.96
C ASN A 6 19.06 26.70 19.06
N VAL A 7 19.79 26.20 18.07
CA VAL A 7 20.22 24.79 18.00
C VAL A 7 21.10 24.39 19.19
N VAL A 8 22.03 25.26 19.62
CA VAL A 8 22.92 25.00 20.77
C VAL A 8 22.10 24.83 22.04
N ALA A 9 21.15 25.73 22.32
CA ALA A 9 20.26 25.63 23.47
C ALA A 9 19.42 24.33 23.46
N ARG A 10 18.99 23.89 22.27
CA ARG A 10 18.23 22.64 22.09
C ARG A 10 19.08 21.39 22.26
N ILE A 11 20.36 21.41 21.82
CA ILE A 11 21.32 20.33 22.05
C ILE A 11 21.55 20.16 23.55
N PHE A 12 21.82 21.26 24.26
CA PHE A 12 21.98 21.22 25.72
C PHE A 12 20.73 20.70 26.39
N GLN A 13 19.54 21.18 26.01
CA GLN A 13 18.27 20.67 26.54
C GLN A 13 18.11 19.16 26.31
N ARG A 14 18.49 18.64 25.14
CA ARG A 14 18.46 17.19 24.85
C ARG A 14 19.44 16.40 25.71
N GLN A 15 20.63 16.96 25.99
CA GLN A 15 21.67 16.29 26.79
C GLN A 15 21.33 16.25 28.28
N ILE A 16 20.69 17.30 28.80
CA ILE A 16 20.49 17.46 30.25
C ILE A 16 19.07 17.10 30.71
N CYS A 17 18.06 17.17 29.83
CA CYS A 17 16.68 16.87 30.20
C CYS A 17 16.28 15.47 29.77
N THR A 18 15.74 14.69 30.71
CA THR A 18 15.09 13.42 30.38
C THR A 18 13.66 13.70 29.89
N PRO A 19 13.29 13.28 28.67
CA PRO A 19 11.94 13.47 28.16
C PRO A 19 10.94 12.61 28.94
N ALA A 20 9.67 13.03 28.96
CA ALA A 20 8.60 12.22 29.56
C ALA A 20 8.48 10.86 28.83
N PRO A 21 8.10 9.77 29.52
CA PRO A 21 7.91 8.46 28.90
C PRO A 21 7.02 8.54 27.66
N GLY A 22 7.43 7.88 26.56
CA GLY A 22 6.68 7.87 25.29
C GLY A 22 6.79 9.14 24.43
N THR A 23 7.59 10.14 24.82
CA THR A 23 7.74 11.39 24.07
C THR A 23 9.04 11.53 23.28
N SER A 24 9.89 10.48 23.27
CA SER A 24 11.22 10.51 22.62
C SER A 24 11.15 10.91 21.15
N VAL A 25 10.25 10.29 20.37
CA VAL A 25 10.05 10.60 18.93
C VAL A 25 9.59 12.04 18.75
N HIS A 26 8.62 12.51 19.54
CA HIS A 26 8.16 13.89 19.47
C HIS A 26 9.30 14.88 19.81
N CYS A 27 10.09 14.60 20.83
CA CYS A 27 11.23 15.44 21.22
C CYS A 27 12.30 15.48 20.14
N ALA A 28 12.61 14.33 19.51
CA ALA A 28 13.53 14.26 18.38
C ALA A 28 13.01 15.09 17.19
N ARG A 29 11.76 14.90 16.76
CA ARG A 29 11.16 15.67 15.64
C ARG A 29 11.21 17.18 15.89
N ARG A 30 10.86 17.62 17.11
CA ARG A 30 10.95 19.03 17.51
C ARG A 30 12.38 19.60 17.48
N PHE A 31 13.39 18.76 17.67
CA PHE A 31 14.78 19.18 17.54
C PHE A 31 15.11 19.45 16.07
N TYR A 32 14.73 18.53 15.17
CA TYR A 32 15.00 18.64 13.73
C TYR A 32 14.24 19.76 13.02
N GLU A 33 13.16 20.30 13.59
CA GLU A 33 12.50 21.53 13.09
C GLU A 33 13.47 22.73 12.98
N ASN A 34 14.51 22.76 13.81
CA ASN A 34 15.49 23.86 13.85
C ASN A 34 16.80 23.50 13.14
N LEU A 35 16.89 22.30 12.56
CA LEU A 35 18.02 21.90 11.72
C LEU A 35 17.68 22.22 10.26
N VAL A 36 18.32 23.27 9.78
CA VAL A 36 18.35 23.62 8.37
C VAL A 36 19.63 23.06 7.73
N PRO A 37 19.60 22.75 6.44
CA PRO A 37 20.81 22.41 5.69
C PRO A 37 21.85 23.53 5.81
N SER A 38 23.11 23.14 5.98
CA SER A 38 24.24 24.05 6.01
C SER A 38 24.66 24.49 4.61
N CYS A 39 24.39 23.68 3.58
CA CYS A 39 24.77 23.97 2.20
C CYS A 39 23.77 23.39 1.19
N THR A 40 23.60 24.06 0.05
CA THR A 40 22.89 23.52 -1.12
C THR A 40 23.83 23.52 -2.31
N ILE A 41 24.01 22.35 -2.92
CA ILE A 41 24.80 22.20 -4.14
C ILE A 41 23.82 22.17 -5.31
N TYR A 42 24.03 23.11 -6.23
CA TYR A 42 23.27 23.25 -7.46
C TYR A 42 24.05 22.65 -8.63
N ASP A 43 23.33 22.33 -9.70
CA ASP A 43 23.89 21.89 -10.99
C ASP A 43 24.86 20.71 -10.86
N VAL A 44 24.54 19.78 -9.96
CA VAL A 44 25.27 18.53 -9.84
C VAL A 44 24.95 17.66 -11.05
N GLU A 45 26.00 17.22 -11.73
CA GLU A 45 25.94 16.27 -12.84
C GLU A 45 25.38 14.94 -12.32
N CYS A 46 24.14 14.63 -12.73
CA CYS A 46 23.43 13.42 -12.31
C CYS A 46 23.28 12.45 -13.49
N PRO A 47 23.31 11.14 -13.24
CA PRO A 47 22.94 10.17 -14.26
C PRO A 47 21.47 10.34 -14.65
N ASP A 48 21.14 9.93 -15.88
CA ASP A 48 19.78 10.00 -16.46
C ASP A 48 18.88 8.90 -15.90
N HIS A 49 18.65 8.95 -14.59
CA HIS A 49 17.88 7.99 -13.82
C HIS A 49 16.69 8.66 -13.14
N SER A 50 15.62 7.90 -12.94
CA SER A 50 14.50 8.33 -12.09
C SER A 50 14.81 8.02 -10.64
N PHE A 51 15.22 9.02 -9.86
CA PHE A 51 15.42 8.86 -8.42
C PHE A 51 14.08 8.74 -7.69
N ARG A 52 13.95 7.69 -6.85
CA ARG A 52 12.69 7.36 -6.19
C ARG A 52 12.64 7.88 -4.75
N LYS A 53 13.39 7.24 -3.85
CA LYS A 53 13.52 7.65 -2.44
C LYS A 53 14.71 6.95 -1.78
N PHE A 54 15.07 7.44 -0.61
CA PHE A 54 15.93 6.71 0.32
C PHE A 54 15.13 5.66 1.09
N THR A 55 15.82 4.62 1.57
CA THR A 55 15.34 3.84 2.72
C THR A 55 15.34 4.69 3.98
N ASP A 56 14.50 4.37 4.96
CA ASP A 56 14.32 5.23 6.15
C ASP A 56 15.58 5.33 7.01
N ASP A 57 16.48 4.35 6.91
CA ASP A 57 17.80 4.35 7.56
C ASP A 57 18.88 5.12 6.78
N GLY A 58 18.54 5.64 5.58
CA GLY A 58 19.45 6.35 4.69
C GLY A 58 20.54 5.48 4.05
N GLN A 59 20.48 4.15 4.18
CA GLN A 59 21.53 3.26 3.66
C GLN A 59 21.50 3.09 2.14
N TYR A 60 20.32 3.23 1.54
CA TYR A 60 20.12 3.00 0.12
C TYR A 60 19.33 4.14 -0.52
N LEU A 61 19.78 4.59 -1.69
CA LEU A 61 19.00 5.41 -2.60
C LEU A 61 18.48 4.52 -3.73
N ILE A 62 17.16 4.42 -3.84
CA ILE A 62 16.48 3.63 -4.87
C ILE A 62 16.23 4.51 -6.09
N SER A 63 16.55 3.98 -7.27
CA SER A 63 16.34 4.66 -8.55
C SER A 63 16.02 3.65 -9.65
N PHE A 64 15.52 4.17 -10.77
CA PHE A 64 15.17 3.37 -11.94
C PHE A 64 15.84 3.94 -13.18
N SER A 65 16.20 3.08 -14.12
CA SER A 65 16.70 3.52 -15.43
C SER A 65 15.64 4.34 -16.19
N ARG A 66 16.08 5.20 -17.11
CA ARG A 66 15.19 6.07 -17.90
C ARG A 66 14.11 5.31 -18.67
N ASN A 67 14.43 4.11 -19.15
CA ASN A 67 13.51 3.24 -19.88
C ASN A 67 12.59 2.42 -18.95
N ASN A 68 12.69 2.63 -17.62
CA ASN A 68 11.96 1.88 -16.59
C ASN A 68 12.12 0.36 -16.72
N GLN A 69 13.32 -0.12 -17.03
CA GLN A 69 13.60 -1.57 -17.11
C GLN A 69 14.43 -2.07 -15.94
N ASP A 70 15.31 -1.22 -15.41
CA ASP A 70 16.33 -1.61 -14.46
C ASP A 70 16.15 -0.87 -13.14
N LEU A 71 16.25 -1.63 -12.05
CA LEU A 71 16.43 -1.11 -10.71
C LEU A 71 17.91 -0.80 -10.50
N ILE A 72 18.20 0.42 -10.05
CA ILE A 72 19.55 0.87 -9.77
C ILE A 72 19.57 1.36 -8.33
N VAL A 73 20.42 0.74 -7.51
CA VAL A 73 20.53 1.07 -6.08
C VAL A 73 21.90 1.64 -5.79
N TYR A 74 21.90 2.77 -5.10
CA TYR A 74 23.11 3.47 -4.69
C TYR A 74 23.30 3.41 -3.18
N ARG A 75 24.56 3.29 -2.75
CA ARG A 75 24.99 3.53 -1.38
C ARG A 75 25.42 4.98 -1.23
N PRO A 76 24.82 5.75 -0.32
CA PRO A 76 25.31 7.08 0.02
C PRO A 76 26.68 6.97 0.70
N THR A 77 27.66 7.72 0.22
CA THR A 77 29.04 7.73 0.73
C THR A 77 29.36 8.92 1.62
N TRP A 78 28.42 9.86 1.78
CA TRP A 78 28.46 11.01 2.69
C TRP A 78 29.83 11.70 2.77
N LEU A 79 30.13 12.59 1.83
CA LEU A 79 31.34 13.41 1.94
C LEU A 79 31.20 14.48 3.02
N SER A 80 32.07 14.44 4.03
CA SER A 80 32.31 15.56 4.93
C SER A 80 33.43 16.44 4.36
N PHE A 81 33.07 17.53 3.70
CA PHE A 81 34.04 18.57 3.37
C PHE A 81 34.30 19.41 4.63
N SER A 82 35.57 19.57 5.01
CA SER A 82 35.98 20.53 6.04
C SER A 82 36.75 21.65 5.34
N CYS A 83 36.17 22.84 5.32
CA CYS A 83 36.90 24.04 4.89
C CYS A 83 37.82 24.47 6.03
N LYS A 84 39.12 24.63 5.76
CA LYS A 84 40.06 25.27 6.69
C LYS A 84 39.98 26.77 6.45
N GLU A 85 39.84 27.54 7.52
CA GLU A 85 39.48 28.97 7.52
C GLU A 85 40.49 29.90 6.80
N GLU A 86 41.69 29.43 6.45
CA GLU A 86 42.76 30.27 5.87
C GLU A 86 42.68 30.45 4.33
N ASP A 87 41.88 29.65 3.61
CA ASP A 87 41.67 29.75 2.15
C ASP A 87 40.19 30.02 1.78
N CYS A 88 39.39 30.54 2.72
CA CYS A 88 37.96 30.74 2.54
C CYS A 88 37.60 32.06 1.83
N ASP A 89 38.27 32.36 0.71
CA ASP A 89 37.90 33.49 -0.15
C ASP A 89 36.96 33.09 -1.32
N SER A 90 36.56 31.82 -1.41
CA SER A 90 35.44 31.43 -2.26
C SER A 90 34.59 30.33 -1.64
N TYR A 91 33.29 30.44 -1.83
CA TYR A 91 32.27 29.43 -1.51
C TYR A 91 32.41 28.14 -2.36
N ASP A 92 33.59 27.87 -2.92
CA ASP A 92 33.77 26.80 -3.91
C ASP A 92 34.06 25.48 -3.20
N LEU A 93 33.01 24.69 -3.03
CA LEU A 93 33.15 23.25 -2.81
C LEU A 93 34.08 22.66 -3.88
N PRO A 94 34.88 21.61 -3.54
CA PRO A 94 35.77 20.98 -4.51
C PRO A 94 35.04 20.59 -5.79
N LEU A 95 35.69 20.70 -6.96
CA LEU A 95 35.05 20.38 -8.26
C LEU A 95 34.38 18.99 -8.29
N LYS A 96 34.91 18.02 -7.53
CA LYS A 96 34.28 16.70 -7.36
C LYS A 96 32.88 16.76 -6.76
N ALA A 97 32.57 17.74 -5.91
CA ALA A 97 31.24 17.95 -5.31
C ALA A 97 30.16 18.30 -6.34
N LYS A 98 30.53 18.62 -7.60
CA LYS A 98 29.58 18.79 -8.70
C LYS A 98 29.20 17.47 -9.40
N ARG A 99 29.69 16.32 -8.93
CA ARG A 99 29.39 15.01 -9.51
C ARG A 99 28.56 14.16 -8.56
N PHE A 100 27.57 13.46 -9.10
CA PHE A 100 26.70 12.56 -8.33
C PHE A 100 27.49 11.44 -7.64
N GLU A 101 28.51 10.89 -8.31
CA GLU A 101 29.33 9.77 -7.81
C GLU A 101 30.14 10.14 -6.57
N SER A 102 30.33 11.43 -6.32
CA SER A 102 30.96 11.91 -5.08
C SER A 102 30.09 11.64 -3.86
N PHE A 103 28.77 11.56 -4.01
CA PHE A 103 27.84 11.34 -2.90
C PHE A 103 27.26 9.92 -2.89
N PHE A 104 27.31 9.22 -4.03
CA PHE A 104 26.63 7.95 -4.23
C PHE A 104 27.50 6.98 -5.01
N THR A 105 27.69 5.78 -4.47
CA THR A 105 28.31 4.67 -5.20
C THR A 105 27.23 3.71 -5.65
N GLN A 106 27.20 3.36 -6.94
CA GLN A 106 26.27 2.34 -7.43
C GLN A 106 26.62 1.00 -6.80
N LEU A 107 25.65 0.39 -6.09
CA LEU A 107 25.82 -0.95 -5.53
C LEU A 107 25.57 -2.02 -6.57
N TYR A 108 24.41 -1.93 -7.24
CA TYR A 108 24.02 -2.87 -8.28
C TYR A 108 23.00 -2.23 -9.23
N CYS A 109 22.87 -2.88 -10.39
CA CYS A 109 21.85 -2.62 -11.40
C CYS A 109 21.24 -3.98 -11.78
N VAL A 110 19.92 -4.11 -11.64
CA VAL A 110 19.19 -5.37 -11.89
C VAL A 110 18.01 -5.10 -12.79
N SER A 111 17.92 -5.85 -13.89
CA SER A 111 16.77 -5.76 -14.80
C SER A 111 15.57 -6.44 -14.16
N LEU A 112 14.49 -5.69 -13.91
CA LEU A 112 13.27 -6.21 -13.32
C LEU A 112 12.20 -6.49 -14.37
N ALA A 113 12.12 -5.62 -15.37
CA ALA A 113 11.16 -5.75 -16.45
C ALA A 113 11.81 -6.43 -17.66
N SER A 114 10.97 -7.06 -18.48
CA SER A 114 11.39 -7.69 -19.73
C SER A 114 10.31 -7.49 -20.78
N SER A 115 10.69 -7.57 -22.05
CA SER A 115 9.77 -7.49 -23.18
C SER A 115 8.95 -6.18 -23.20
N ASN A 116 7.64 -6.24 -22.99
CA ASN A 116 6.70 -5.12 -23.00
C ASN A 116 6.30 -4.66 -21.59
N GLU A 117 6.94 -5.19 -20.54
CA GLU A 117 6.75 -4.73 -19.17
C GLU A 117 7.60 -3.49 -18.88
N PHE A 118 7.13 -2.67 -17.94
CA PHE A 118 7.89 -1.54 -17.40
C PHE A 118 7.78 -1.55 -15.88
N ILE A 119 8.84 -1.12 -15.19
CA ILE A 119 8.83 -0.87 -13.76
C ILE A 119 7.79 0.20 -13.44
N CYS A 120 6.92 -0.10 -12.48
CA CYS A 120 6.01 0.86 -11.90
C CYS A 120 6.79 1.80 -10.96
N LYS A 121 7.43 2.83 -11.52
CA LYS A 121 8.28 3.78 -10.76
C LYS A 121 7.61 4.41 -9.54
N ASP A 122 6.27 4.42 -9.52
CA ASP A 122 5.45 4.93 -8.42
C ASP A 122 5.14 3.95 -7.29
N PHE A 123 5.73 2.75 -7.36
CA PHE A 123 5.58 1.69 -6.39
C PHE A 123 6.94 1.20 -5.88
N PHE A 124 7.13 1.27 -4.57
CA PHE A 124 8.25 0.66 -3.87
C PHE A 124 7.92 0.58 -2.38
N LEU A 125 7.87 -0.64 -1.85
CA LEU A 125 7.70 -0.93 -0.42
C LEU A 125 8.91 -1.72 0.07
N TYR A 126 9.22 -1.65 1.37
CA TYR A 126 10.26 -2.46 2.00
C TYR A 126 9.87 -2.74 3.44
N MET A 127 10.42 -3.83 3.99
CA MET A 127 10.21 -4.21 5.38
C MET A 127 10.97 -3.27 6.32
N GLU A 128 10.50 -3.08 7.55
CA GLU A 128 11.18 -2.23 8.54
C GLU A 128 12.63 -2.66 8.84
N SER A 129 12.95 -3.94 8.63
CA SER A 129 14.31 -4.47 8.72
C SER A 129 15.24 -4.02 7.59
N ASN A 130 14.71 -3.37 6.54
CA ASN A 130 15.40 -3.01 5.28
C ASN A 130 16.13 -4.19 4.61
N GLN A 131 15.76 -5.42 4.94
CA GLN A 131 16.36 -6.61 4.34
C GLN A 131 15.82 -6.85 2.93
N PHE A 132 14.51 -6.68 2.76
CA PHE A 132 13.80 -6.95 1.51
C PHE A 132 13.05 -5.73 0.99
N GLY A 133 13.10 -5.57 -0.33
CA GLY A 133 12.37 -4.57 -1.10
C GLY A 133 11.37 -5.25 -2.04
N LEU A 134 10.18 -4.67 -2.13
CA LEU A 134 9.10 -5.09 -3.01
C LEU A 134 8.92 -4.06 -4.13
N PHE A 135 9.10 -4.52 -5.36
CA PHE A 135 8.98 -3.75 -6.58
C PHE A 135 7.86 -4.32 -7.45
N ALA A 136 7.41 -3.57 -8.45
CA ALA A 136 6.42 -4.08 -9.39
C ALA A 136 6.75 -3.68 -10.83
N THR A 137 6.43 -4.58 -11.76
CA THR A 137 6.40 -4.33 -13.19
C THR A 137 5.00 -4.56 -13.72
N SER A 138 4.66 -3.92 -14.83
CA SER A 138 3.38 -4.11 -15.50
C SER A 138 3.51 -3.93 -17.00
N THR A 139 2.70 -4.66 -17.76
CA THR A 139 2.40 -4.30 -19.16
C THR A 139 1.51 -3.06 -19.24
N ALA A 140 1.29 -2.55 -20.45
CA ALA A 140 0.41 -1.40 -20.66
C ALA A 140 -1.04 -1.71 -20.26
N GLN A 141 -1.75 -0.67 -19.78
CA GLN A 141 -3.16 -0.76 -19.42
C GLN A 141 -4.04 -0.86 -20.67
N ILE A 142 -5.07 -1.71 -20.59
CA ILE A 142 -6.11 -1.89 -21.58
C ILE A 142 -7.41 -1.33 -20.98
N HIS A 143 -7.83 -0.15 -21.44
CA HIS A 143 -8.99 0.55 -20.88
C HIS A 143 -10.33 -0.14 -21.18
N ASP A 144 -10.50 -0.67 -22.39
CA ASP A 144 -11.76 -1.27 -22.85
C ASP A 144 -11.77 -2.81 -22.77
N ALA A 145 -11.21 -3.35 -21.68
CA ALA A 145 -11.12 -4.79 -21.49
C ALA A 145 -12.47 -5.42 -21.10
N PRO A 146 -12.92 -6.51 -21.75
CA PRO A 146 -14.23 -7.11 -21.53
C PRO A 146 -14.35 -7.70 -20.11
N ALA A 147 -15.54 -7.57 -19.51
CA ALA A 147 -15.85 -8.07 -18.17
C ALA A 147 -16.08 -9.60 -18.17
N THR A 148 -15.03 -10.37 -18.44
CA THR A 148 -15.05 -11.84 -18.43
C THR A 148 -14.65 -12.41 -17.08
N GLY A 149 -15.10 -13.63 -16.75
CA GLY A 149 -14.62 -14.37 -15.58
C GLY A 149 -14.90 -13.73 -14.22
N GLY A 150 -15.96 -12.92 -14.09
CA GLY A 150 -16.28 -12.20 -12.84
C GLY A 150 -15.58 -10.84 -12.69
N ALA A 151 -14.91 -10.36 -13.74
CA ALA A 151 -14.37 -9.01 -13.78
C ALA A 151 -15.46 -7.94 -13.69
N VAL A 152 -15.18 -6.85 -12.98
CA VAL A 152 -16.06 -5.68 -12.89
C VAL A 152 -16.01 -4.86 -14.18
N GLN A 153 -17.18 -4.52 -14.71
CA GLN A 153 -17.34 -3.69 -15.90
C GLN A 153 -16.77 -2.27 -15.67
N GLY A 154 -16.06 -1.75 -16.67
CA GLY A 154 -15.48 -0.39 -16.65
C GLY A 154 -14.16 -0.25 -15.90
N ILE A 155 -13.65 -1.33 -15.28
CA ILE A 155 -12.30 -1.35 -14.73
C ILE A 155 -11.32 -1.75 -15.85
N PRO A 156 -10.18 -1.06 -16.01
CA PRO A 156 -9.15 -1.45 -16.97
C PRO A 156 -8.58 -2.84 -16.67
N SER A 157 -7.83 -3.40 -17.62
CA SER A 157 -7.05 -4.63 -17.43
C SER A 157 -5.57 -4.34 -17.66
N ILE A 158 -4.70 -4.94 -16.87
CA ILE A 158 -3.29 -5.09 -17.15
C ILE A 158 -3.07 -6.58 -17.38
N GLU A 159 -2.54 -6.94 -18.55
CA GLU A 159 -2.34 -8.33 -18.93
C GLU A 159 -1.44 -9.07 -17.93
N LYS A 160 -0.37 -8.42 -17.48
CA LYS A 160 0.56 -8.98 -16.51
C LYS A 160 1.07 -7.90 -15.56
N ILE A 161 0.87 -8.13 -14.26
CA ILE A 161 1.46 -7.35 -13.16
C ILE A 161 2.34 -8.31 -12.39
N THR A 162 3.62 -8.00 -12.23
CA THR A 162 4.54 -8.83 -11.45
C THR A 162 5.06 -8.04 -10.25
N PHE A 163 4.93 -8.62 -9.06
CA PHE A 163 5.60 -8.14 -7.86
C PHE A 163 6.90 -8.90 -7.68
N HIS A 164 8.01 -8.19 -7.47
CA HIS A 164 9.33 -8.77 -7.28
C HIS A 164 9.81 -8.50 -5.86
N LEU A 165 10.18 -9.57 -5.15
CA LEU A 165 10.83 -9.51 -3.86
C LEU A 165 12.35 -9.59 -4.07
N LEU A 166 13.08 -8.57 -3.64
CA LEU A 166 14.53 -8.50 -3.77
C LEU A 166 15.19 -8.31 -2.41
N ARG A 167 16.38 -8.87 -2.25
CA ARG A 167 17.28 -8.51 -1.14
C ARG A 167 17.92 -7.15 -1.45
N LEU A 168 17.76 -6.18 -0.56
CA LEU A 168 18.22 -4.81 -0.80
C LEU A 168 19.75 -4.67 -0.77
N GLU A 169 20.45 -5.56 -0.07
CA GLU A 169 21.91 -5.51 0.07
C GLU A 169 22.65 -5.70 -1.27
N ASP A 170 22.20 -6.65 -2.09
CA ASP A 170 22.91 -7.09 -3.30
C ASP A 170 22.02 -7.18 -4.55
N GLY A 171 20.72 -6.90 -4.44
CA GLY A 171 19.79 -6.91 -5.56
C GLY A 171 19.36 -8.31 -5.99
N PHE A 172 19.65 -9.35 -5.20
CA PHE A 172 19.25 -10.71 -5.55
C PHE A 172 17.72 -10.85 -5.57
N ARG A 173 17.16 -11.33 -6.69
CA ARG A 173 15.73 -11.61 -6.82
C ARG A 173 15.40 -12.90 -6.08
N LEU A 174 14.60 -12.78 -5.02
CA LEU A 174 14.26 -13.88 -4.13
C LEU A 174 13.00 -14.61 -4.59
N ASP A 175 11.94 -13.87 -4.92
CA ASP A 175 10.65 -14.43 -5.31
C ASP A 175 9.84 -13.45 -6.15
N GLU A 176 8.77 -13.93 -6.79
CA GLU A 176 7.83 -13.11 -7.53
C GLU A 176 6.37 -13.56 -7.39
N ARG A 177 5.44 -12.60 -7.47
CA ARG A 177 4.02 -12.87 -7.55
C ARG A 177 3.41 -12.21 -8.78
N VAL A 178 2.86 -13.03 -9.67
CA VAL A 178 2.25 -12.58 -10.93
C VAL A 178 0.73 -12.53 -10.81
N PHE A 179 0.13 -11.46 -11.31
CA PHE A 179 -1.32 -11.31 -11.53
C PHE A 179 -1.58 -11.12 -13.02
N HIS A 180 -2.61 -11.79 -13.53
CA HIS A 180 -2.97 -11.77 -14.94
C HIS A 180 -4.34 -11.16 -15.17
N ASN A 181 -4.44 -10.36 -16.22
CA ASN A 181 -5.68 -9.73 -16.66
C ASN A 181 -6.44 -9.06 -15.51
N ASP A 182 -5.71 -8.33 -14.68
CA ASP A 182 -6.21 -7.72 -13.44
C ASP A 182 -5.81 -6.24 -13.40
N PHE A 183 -6.31 -5.51 -12.41
CA PHE A 183 -5.96 -4.13 -12.16
C PHE A 183 -5.67 -3.93 -10.69
N VAL A 184 -4.39 -3.72 -10.37
CA VAL A 184 -3.92 -3.27 -9.05
C VAL A 184 -3.45 -1.82 -9.20
N ASN A 185 -3.97 -0.92 -8.36
CA ASN A 185 -3.56 0.48 -8.40
C ASN A 185 -2.19 0.67 -7.72
N LEU A 186 -1.13 0.65 -8.51
CA LEU A 186 0.25 0.80 -8.04
C LEU A 186 0.69 2.26 -7.86
N THR A 187 -0.07 3.22 -8.41
CA THR A 187 0.23 4.64 -8.28
C THR A 187 0.23 5.04 -6.81
N HIS A 188 1.36 5.56 -6.33
CA HIS A 188 1.59 5.88 -4.92
C HIS A 188 1.29 4.71 -3.96
N SER A 189 1.46 3.46 -4.42
CA SER A 189 1.16 2.23 -3.66
C SER A 189 -0.30 2.15 -3.16
N MET A 190 -1.26 2.79 -3.84
CA MET A 190 -2.65 2.91 -3.35
C MET A 190 -3.41 1.58 -3.19
N GLY A 191 -3.02 0.54 -3.93
CA GLY A 191 -3.64 -0.78 -3.92
C GLY A 191 -2.83 -1.85 -3.20
N VAL A 192 -1.71 -1.50 -2.55
CA VAL A 192 -0.79 -2.47 -1.95
C VAL A 192 -0.29 -1.97 -0.61
N PHE A 193 -0.41 -2.79 0.43
CA PHE A 193 -0.13 -2.42 1.80
C PHE A 193 0.76 -3.46 2.45
N LEU A 194 1.81 -3.02 3.15
CA LEU A 194 2.70 -3.88 3.90
C LEU A 194 2.60 -3.51 5.39
N TYR A 195 2.41 -4.51 6.24
CA TYR A 195 2.47 -4.37 7.69
C TYR A 195 3.31 -5.50 8.25
N ASP A 196 4.46 -5.15 8.82
CA ASP A 196 5.45 -6.12 9.32
C ASP A 196 5.90 -7.05 8.18
N ASP A 197 5.40 -8.29 8.13
CA ASP A 197 5.66 -9.26 7.06
C ASP A 197 4.43 -9.56 6.20
N LEU A 198 3.26 -8.99 6.50
CA LEU A 198 2.01 -9.25 5.79
C LEU A 198 1.79 -8.21 4.69
N LEU A 199 1.57 -8.71 3.48
CA LEU A 199 1.34 -7.95 2.27
C LEU A 199 -0.12 -8.11 1.82
N ALA A 200 -0.87 -7.01 1.75
CA ALA A 200 -2.19 -6.97 1.14
C ALA A 200 -2.12 -6.36 -0.26
N ILE A 201 -2.63 -7.05 -1.28
CA ILE A 201 -2.74 -6.58 -2.67
C ILE A 201 -4.22 -6.57 -3.05
N VAL A 202 -4.72 -5.41 -3.48
CA VAL A 202 -6.13 -5.22 -3.85
C VAL A 202 -6.30 -5.37 -5.35
N SER A 203 -6.86 -6.52 -5.76
CA SER A 203 -7.41 -6.76 -7.10
C SER A 203 -8.70 -5.96 -7.25
N LEU A 204 -8.63 -4.86 -8.00
CA LEU A 204 -9.81 -4.03 -8.26
C LEU A 204 -10.71 -4.69 -9.30
N ARG A 205 -10.12 -5.34 -10.33
CA ARG A 205 -10.91 -5.94 -11.40
C ARG A 205 -11.76 -7.11 -10.89
N TYR A 206 -11.21 -7.94 -10.01
CA TYR A 206 -11.93 -9.10 -9.44
C TYR A 206 -12.37 -8.91 -7.98
N GLN A 207 -12.28 -7.69 -7.46
CA GLN A 207 -12.81 -7.33 -6.14
C GLN A 207 -12.27 -8.26 -5.02
N THR A 208 -10.98 -8.57 -5.10
CA THR A 208 -10.32 -9.53 -4.22
C THR A 208 -9.14 -8.89 -3.50
N ILE A 209 -9.03 -9.12 -2.20
CA ILE A 209 -7.87 -8.73 -1.39
C ILE A 209 -7.01 -9.97 -1.19
N HIS A 210 -5.85 -10.00 -1.81
CA HIS A 210 -4.85 -11.04 -1.64
C HIS A 210 -3.98 -10.69 -0.45
N ILE A 211 -3.85 -11.62 0.49
CA ILE A 211 -3.00 -11.51 1.68
C ILE A 211 -1.88 -12.52 1.52
N LEU A 212 -0.66 -12.02 1.41
CA LEU A 212 0.56 -12.79 1.34
C LEU A 212 1.41 -12.51 2.57
N GLN A 213 2.33 -13.41 2.88
CA GLN A 213 3.34 -13.23 3.92
C GLN A 213 4.72 -13.34 3.30
N ILE A 214 5.58 -12.36 3.61
CA ILE A 214 7.00 -12.37 3.27
C ILE A 214 7.72 -13.17 4.37
N ARG A 215 8.32 -14.30 4.02
CA ARG A 215 9.10 -15.12 4.96
C ARG A 215 10.54 -14.62 5.04
N ASP A 216 11.19 -14.83 6.18
CA ASP A 216 12.62 -14.55 6.37
C ASP A 216 13.51 -15.33 5.37
N SER A 217 13.01 -16.46 4.85
CA SER A 217 13.65 -17.22 3.78
C SER A 217 13.66 -16.51 2.42
N GLY A 218 12.95 -15.38 2.29
CA GLY A 218 12.80 -14.64 1.04
C GLY A 218 11.69 -15.16 0.14
N ASN A 219 10.62 -15.75 0.69
CA ASN A 219 9.49 -16.26 -0.10
C ASN A 219 8.20 -15.49 0.12
N LEU A 220 7.39 -15.37 -0.92
CA LEU A 220 6.04 -14.84 -0.90
C LEU A 220 5.04 -16.00 -0.77
N VAL A 221 4.38 -16.10 0.39
CA VAL A 221 3.43 -17.19 0.66
C VAL A 221 2.01 -16.64 0.67
N ASP A 222 1.12 -17.15 -0.20
CA ASP A 222 -0.30 -16.83 -0.14
C ASP A 222 -0.91 -17.32 1.18
N VAL A 223 -1.43 -16.40 1.98
CA VAL A 223 -2.08 -16.68 3.27
C VAL A 223 -3.59 -16.80 3.09
N ARG A 224 -4.18 -15.84 2.35
CA ARG A 224 -5.63 -15.77 2.18
C ARG A 224 -5.99 -14.90 0.98
N ALA A 225 -7.11 -15.21 0.33
CA ALA A 225 -7.79 -14.31 -0.59
C ALA A 225 -9.19 -13.99 -0.05
N ILE A 226 -9.57 -12.71 -0.05
CA ILE A 226 -10.89 -12.25 0.41
C ILE A 226 -11.60 -11.59 -0.77
N GLY A 227 -12.57 -12.28 -1.35
CA GLY A 227 -13.32 -11.79 -2.52
C GLY A 227 -14.63 -12.54 -2.69
N THR A 228 -14.72 -13.37 -3.73
CA THR A 228 -15.85 -14.29 -3.99
C THR A 228 -16.12 -15.23 -2.82
N PHE A 229 -15.06 -15.73 -2.20
CA PHE A 229 -15.09 -16.51 -0.97
C PHE A 229 -14.36 -15.71 0.10
N CYS A 230 -14.98 -15.52 1.27
CA CYS A 230 -14.34 -14.80 2.38
C CYS A 230 -13.92 -15.72 3.52
N ARG A 231 -14.41 -16.96 3.53
CA ARG A 231 -13.98 -18.03 4.42
C ARG A 231 -13.59 -19.26 3.60
N GLU A 232 -12.72 -20.07 4.17
CA GLU A 232 -12.18 -21.30 3.55
C GLU A 232 -13.28 -22.33 3.23
N ASP A 233 -14.38 -22.31 3.98
CA ASP A 233 -15.51 -23.21 3.83
C ASP A 233 -16.62 -22.68 2.89
N ASP A 234 -16.56 -21.43 2.45
CA ASP A 234 -17.63 -20.77 1.68
C ASP A 234 -17.96 -21.52 0.38
N GLU A 235 -16.94 -22.03 -0.32
CA GLU A 235 -17.12 -22.77 -1.57
C GLU A 235 -17.95 -24.05 -1.37
N LEU A 236 -17.64 -24.81 -0.31
CA LEU A 236 -18.38 -26.02 0.04
C LEU A 236 -19.84 -25.70 0.42
N PHE A 237 -20.05 -24.62 1.20
CA PHE A 237 -21.39 -24.19 1.58
C PHE A 237 -22.23 -23.75 0.37
N LEU A 238 -21.66 -23.00 -0.56
CA LEU A 238 -22.37 -22.55 -1.76
C LEU A 238 -22.71 -23.72 -2.69
N ASN A 239 -21.77 -24.65 -2.91
CA ASN A 239 -21.97 -25.83 -3.74
C ASN A 239 -23.04 -26.78 -3.16
N SER A 240 -23.04 -27.00 -1.84
CA SER A 240 -24.05 -27.84 -1.18
C SER A 240 -25.46 -27.25 -1.26
N ASN A 241 -25.59 -25.92 -1.30
CA ASN A 241 -26.88 -25.26 -1.46
C ASN A 241 -27.34 -25.19 -2.92
N ALA A 242 -26.42 -25.04 -3.88
CA ALA A 242 -26.74 -25.11 -5.31
C ALA A 242 -27.37 -26.48 -5.69
N GLN A 243 -26.84 -27.56 -5.12
CA GLN A 243 -27.39 -28.92 -5.30
C GLN A 243 -28.78 -29.12 -4.66
N ARG A 244 -29.16 -28.32 -3.66
CA ARG A 244 -30.49 -28.39 -3.02
C ARG A 244 -31.57 -27.60 -3.78
N VAL A 245 -31.17 -26.54 -4.50
CA VAL A 245 -32.09 -25.71 -5.29
C VAL A 245 -32.38 -26.33 -6.66
N ALA A 246 -31.46 -27.14 -7.20
CA ALA A 246 -31.72 -28.03 -8.32
C ALA A 246 -32.49 -29.27 -7.82
N GLY A 247 -33.82 -29.22 -7.86
CA GLY A 247 -34.67 -30.34 -7.41
C GLY A 247 -34.45 -31.66 -8.19
N PRO A 248 -35.09 -32.78 -7.77
CA PRO A 248 -34.81 -34.15 -8.26
C PRO A 248 -35.24 -34.48 -9.71
N HIS A 249 -35.43 -33.48 -10.58
CA HIS A 249 -36.09 -33.69 -11.89
C HIS A 249 -35.22 -33.45 -13.12
N GLN A 250 -33.90 -33.57 -13.00
CA GLN A 250 -33.03 -33.69 -14.16
C GLN A 250 -32.12 -34.92 -14.03
N LEU A 251 -32.72 -36.09 -14.26
CA LEU A 251 -31.96 -37.27 -14.67
C LEU A 251 -31.32 -36.99 -16.04
N PRO A 252 -30.03 -37.30 -16.25
CA PRO A 252 -29.39 -37.10 -17.54
C PRO A 252 -29.98 -38.11 -18.52
N ARG A 253 -30.73 -37.62 -19.51
CA ARG A 253 -31.14 -38.42 -20.67
C ARG A 253 -29.88 -38.65 -21.50
N ASN A 254 -29.40 -39.88 -21.52
CA ASN A 254 -28.32 -40.37 -22.36
C ASN A 254 -28.51 -39.87 -23.81
N HIS A 255 -27.65 -38.96 -24.26
CA HIS A 255 -27.33 -38.78 -25.66
C HIS A 255 -25.82 -38.55 -25.79
N VAL A 256 -25.17 -39.55 -26.37
CA VAL A 256 -23.80 -39.53 -26.86
C VAL A 256 -23.79 -38.61 -28.09
N GLU A 257 -23.09 -37.48 -28.01
CA GLU A 257 -22.13 -37.01 -29.03
C GLU A 257 -21.63 -35.58 -28.76
N ASN A 258 -20.31 -35.46 -28.83
CA ASN A 258 -19.48 -34.28 -29.10
C ASN A 258 -19.42 -33.14 -28.08
N GLY A 259 -18.20 -32.96 -27.57
CA GLY A 259 -17.82 -31.92 -26.62
C GLY A 259 -17.84 -30.51 -27.19
N LEU A 260 -17.58 -29.58 -26.26
CA LEU A 260 -17.65 -28.11 -26.37
C LEU A 260 -19.05 -27.58 -26.04
N ASP A 261 -19.26 -27.28 -24.75
CA ASP A 261 -20.15 -26.25 -24.18
C ASP A 261 -20.80 -26.71 -22.87
N HIS A 262 -20.03 -26.65 -21.79
CA HIS A 262 -20.60 -26.72 -20.44
C HIS A 262 -19.88 -25.71 -19.54
N ASN A 263 -20.26 -24.44 -19.65
CA ASN A 263 -20.06 -23.41 -18.61
C ASN A 263 -20.87 -22.11 -18.86
N GLN A 264 -21.99 -22.17 -19.58
CA GLN A 264 -22.98 -21.08 -19.53
C GLN A 264 -23.96 -21.34 -18.38
N ILE A 265 -23.49 -21.09 -17.15
CA ILE A 265 -24.40 -20.87 -16.03
C ILE A 265 -25.05 -19.51 -16.27
N ASN A 266 -26.37 -19.50 -16.45
CA ASN A 266 -27.24 -18.32 -16.55
C ASN A 266 -26.83 -17.21 -15.54
N MET A 267 -26.09 -16.20 -16.02
CA MET A 267 -25.55 -15.11 -15.19
C MET A 267 -26.63 -14.17 -14.63
N ASN A 268 -27.85 -14.21 -15.18
CA ASN A 268 -28.90 -13.23 -14.86
C ASN A 268 -29.61 -13.44 -13.51
N ASN A 269 -29.37 -14.56 -12.82
CA ASN A 269 -29.94 -14.86 -11.50
C ASN A 269 -28.87 -15.31 -10.48
N SER A 270 -27.64 -14.82 -10.61
CA SER A 270 -26.61 -15.13 -9.62
C SER A 270 -26.93 -14.39 -8.30
N PHE A 271 -27.16 -15.15 -7.23
CA PHE A 271 -27.26 -14.57 -5.89
C PHE A 271 -26.00 -13.77 -5.60
N LEU A 272 -26.16 -12.60 -4.97
CA LEU A 272 -25.03 -11.84 -4.44
C LEU A 272 -24.23 -12.76 -3.51
N SER A 273 -22.92 -12.88 -3.75
CA SER A 273 -22.01 -13.76 -3.02
C SER A 273 -20.82 -12.99 -2.44
N GLY A 274 -19.97 -13.70 -1.68
CA GLY A 274 -18.71 -13.18 -1.17
C GLY A 274 -18.83 -11.89 -0.37
N ILE A 275 -17.92 -10.96 -0.64
CA ILE A 275 -17.79 -9.72 0.13
C ILE A 275 -19.04 -8.84 0.07
N LYS A 276 -19.72 -8.78 -1.08
CA LYS A 276 -20.95 -7.98 -1.27
C LYS A 276 -22.12 -8.55 -0.48
N GLN A 277 -22.32 -9.87 -0.54
CA GLN A 277 -23.37 -10.54 0.23
C GLN A 277 -23.19 -10.31 1.72
N ARG A 278 -21.96 -10.44 2.20
CA ARG A 278 -21.67 -10.30 3.62
C ARG A 278 -21.77 -8.86 4.07
N LEU A 279 -21.39 -7.91 3.21
CA LEU A 279 -21.62 -6.48 3.42
C LEU A 279 -23.10 -6.16 3.62
N LEU A 280 -23.94 -6.62 2.69
CA LEU A 280 -25.39 -6.41 2.77
C LEU A 280 -26.00 -7.07 4.01
N SER A 281 -25.56 -8.28 4.32
CA SER A 281 -26.00 -9.01 5.53
C SER A 281 -25.63 -8.25 6.80
N PHE A 282 -24.43 -7.67 6.86
CA PHE A 282 -23.99 -6.87 7.99
C PHE A 282 -24.84 -5.60 8.13
N ILE A 283 -25.00 -4.81 7.06
CA ILE A 283 -25.78 -3.56 7.09
C ILE A 283 -27.22 -3.86 7.54
N PHE A 284 -27.82 -4.91 6.98
CA PHE A 284 -29.17 -5.35 7.35
C PHE A 284 -29.24 -5.72 8.84
N ARG A 285 -28.31 -6.55 9.34
CA ARG A 285 -28.28 -6.96 10.75
C ARG A 285 -28.03 -5.79 11.69
N SER A 286 -27.13 -4.87 11.33
CA SER A 286 -26.87 -3.66 12.13
C SER A 286 -28.15 -2.85 12.31
N ILE A 287 -28.85 -2.54 11.22
CA ILE A 287 -30.11 -1.77 11.28
C ILE A 287 -31.21 -2.58 11.98
N SER A 288 -31.29 -3.89 11.77
CA SER A 288 -32.29 -4.75 12.41
C SER A 288 -32.08 -4.89 13.91
N ASN A 289 -30.84 -4.78 14.39
CA ASN A 289 -30.50 -4.96 15.80
C ASN A 289 -30.50 -3.63 16.59
N GLU A 290 -30.46 -2.49 15.91
CA GLU A 290 -30.55 -1.15 16.53
C GLU A 290 -31.91 -0.89 17.19
N GLU A 291 -33.00 -1.44 16.64
CA GLU A 291 -34.36 -1.12 17.05
C GLU A 291 -35.14 -2.36 17.49
N THR A 292 -35.74 -2.29 18.67
CA THR A 292 -36.49 -3.40 19.27
C THR A 292 -37.96 -3.40 18.85
N ASP A 293 -38.54 -2.21 18.59
CA ASP A 293 -39.90 -2.11 18.09
C ASP A 293 -40.01 -2.59 16.64
N LYS A 294 -40.95 -3.50 16.37
CA LYS A 294 -41.11 -4.13 15.05
C LYS A 294 -41.45 -3.12 13.96
N THR A 295 -42.25 -2.11 14.28
CA THR A 295 -42.76 -1.13 13.31
C THR A 295 -41.67 -0.12 12.97
N LEU A 296 -40.99 0.42 13.98
CA LEU A 296 -39.86 1.33 13.82
C LEU A 296 -38.68 0.63 13.11
N ARG A 297 -38.40 -0.63 13.45
CA ARG A 297 -37.37 -1.43 12.76
C ARG A 297 -37.66 -1.57 11.27
N MET A 298 -38.91 -1.87 10.91
CA MET A 298 -39.31 -1.96 9.49
C MET A 298 -39.19 -0.62 8.76
N GLN A 299 -39.57 0.49 9.41
CA GLN A 299 -39.39 1.83 8.85
C GLN A 299 -37.90 2.18 8.64
N CYS A 300 -37.06 1.85 9.63
CA CYS A 300 -35.61 1.99 9.55
C CYS A 300 -35.01 1.17 8.41
N LEU A 301 -35.38 -0.10 8.26
CA LEU A 301 -34.92 -0.95 7.15
C LEU A 301 -35.36 -0.39 5.80
N LYS A 302 -36.62 0.05 5.66
CA LYS A 302 -37.11 0.66 4.42
C LYS A 302 -36.29 1.90 4.03
N LYS A 303 -36.06 2.80 4.98
CA LYS A 303 -35.38 4.09 4.74
C LYS A 303 -33.86 3.96 4.60
N LYS A 304 -33.22 3.12 5.41
CA LYS A 304 -31.75 3.01 5.49
C LYS A 304 -31.17 1.89 4.62
N PHE A 305 -31.88 0.77 4.45
CA PHE A 305 -31.40 -0.41 3.72
C PHE A 305 -32.03 -0.52 2.32
N TYR A 306 -33.35 -0.76 2.23
CA TYR A 306 -34.01 -1.05 0.95
C TYR A 306 -33.97 0.13 -0.03
N PHE A 307 -34.16 1.35 0.46
CA PHE A 307 -34.07 2.56 -0.38
C PHE A 307 -32.68 2.73 -1.01
N ARG A 308 -31.62 2.24 -0.36
CA ARG A 308 -30.22 2.34 -0.83
C ARG A 308 -29.66 0.99 -1.28
N PHE A 309 -30.53 0.00 -1.51
CA PHE A 309 -30.08 -1.37 -1.81
C PHE A 309 -29.22 -1.42 -3.07
N GLN A 310 -29.67 -0.75 -4.14
CA GLN A 310 -28.93 -0.69 -5.40
C GLN A 310 -27.59 0.02 -5.21
N ASP A 311 -27.55 1.13 -4.47
CA ASP A 311 -26.29 1.82 -4.12
C ASP A 311 -25.29 0.86 -3.45
N TYR A 312 -25.77 -0.05 -2.58
CA TYR A 312 -24.92 -1.02 -1.91
C TYR A 312 -24.46 -2.18 -2.82
N VAL A 313 -25.30 -2.60 -3.76
CA VAL A 313 -24.95 -3.64 -4.74
C VAL A 313 -23.90 -3.13 -5.73
N ASP A 314 -24.02 -1.86 -6.12
CA ASP A 314 -23.11 -1.18 -7.05
C ASP A 314 -21.82 -0.72 -6.38
N LEU A 315 -21.68 -0.90 -5.06
CA LEU A 315 -20.42 -0.68 -4.37
C LEU A 315 -19.35 -1.61 -4.95
N ILE A 316 -18.29 -0.97 -5.40
CA ILE A 316 -17.03 -1.60 -5.77
C ILE A 316 -15.99 -1.17 -4.75
N VAL A 317 -15.13 -2.11 -4.35
CA VAL A 317 -13.84 -1.83 -3.73
C VAL A 317 -13.09 -0.97 -4.75
N TRP A 318 -13.21 0.34 -4.57
CA TRP A 318 -12.60 1.37 -5.38
C TRP A 318 -12.23 2.51 -4.46
N LYS A 319 -11.02 3.04 -4.61
CA LYS A 319 -10.64 4.28 -3.93
C LYS A 319 -10.97 5.44 -4.87
N VAL A 320 -11.97 6.24 -4.50
CA VAL A 320 -12.01 7.73 -4.50
C VAL A 320 -13.48 8.18 -4.43
N GLY A 321 -13.87 8.82 -3.33
CA GLY A 321 -15.15 9.54 -3.18
C GLY A 321 -15.81 9.39 -1.81
N ARG A 322 -16.52 10.43 -1.34
CA ARG A 322 -17.15 10.60 0.00
C ARG A 322 -18.09 9.46 0.49
N ARG A 323 -18.31 8.39 -0.28
CA ARG A 323 -19.26 7.30 0.00
C ARG A 323 -18.63 5.99 0.51
N VAL A 324 -17.37 6.04 0.93
CA VAL A 324 -16.52 4.88 1.24
C VAL A 324 -16.62 4.42 2.72
N PHE A 325 -17.29 5.19 3.58
CA PHE A 325 -17.44 4.91 5.03
C PHE A 325 -18.06 3.55 5.38
N ILE A 326 -19.02 3.06 4.59
CA ILE A 326 -19.75 1.81 4.87
C ILE A 326 -18.93 0.60 4.42
N LEU A 327 -18.17 0.69 3.33
CA LEU A 327 -17.33 -0.42 2.89
C LEU A 327 -16.22 -0.72 3.91
N LEU A 328 -15.64 0.31 4.54
CA LEU A 328 -14.49 0.18 5.43
C LEU A 328 -14.81 -0.35 6.82
N HIS A 329 -15.88 0.12 7.45
CA HIS A 329 -16.32 -0.42 8.75
C HIS A 329 -16.76 -1.89 8.61
N VAL A 330 -17.33 -2.22 7.45
CA VAL A 330 -17.76 -3.58 7.16
C VAL A 330 -16.61 -4.46 6.74
N LEU A 331 -15.63 -3.99 5.97
CA LEU A 331 -14.40 -4.73 5.72
C LEU A 331 -13.73 -5.09 7.05
N TYR A 332 -13.52 -4.09 7.91
CA TYR A 332 -12.94 -4.27 9.26
C TYR A 332 -13.70 -5.34 10.07
N THR A 333 -15.03 -5.27 10.11
CA THR A 333 -15.85 -6.19 10.91
C THR A 333 -16.01 -7.57 10.25
N LEU A 334 -16.01 -7.63 8.91
CA LEU A 334 -16.03 -8.86 8.14
C LEU A 334 -14.73 -9.64 8.35
N ILE A 335 -13.62 -8.93 8.35
CA ILE A 335 -12.31 -9.49 8.59
C ILE A 335 -12.20 -9.90 10.04
N ALA A 336 -12.55 -9.03 10.99
CA ALA A 336 -12.56 -9.37 12.42
C ALA A 336 -13.47 -10.56 12.77
N SER A 337 -14.48 -10.86 11.93
CA SER A 337 -15.36 -12.03 12.06
C SER A 337 -14.98 -13.23 11.19
N CYS A 338 -14.03 -13.08 10.26
CA CYS A 338 -13.48 -14.16 9.43
C CYS A 338 -12.06 -14.56 9.86
N THR A 339 -11.37 -13.73 10.64
CA THR A 339 -10.12 -14.05 11.31
C THR A 339 -10.45 -14.31 12.79
N LYS A 340 -10.15 -15.50 13.29
CA LYS A 340 -10.03 -15.67 14.75
C LYS A 340 -8.85 -14.81 15.18
N LEU A 341 -9.11 -13.56 15.59
CA LEU A 341 -8.20 -12.61 16.25
C LEU A 341 -6.70 -12.82 15.96
N ASP A 342 -6.26 -12.55 14.74
CA ASP A 342 -4.86 -12.20 14.53
C ASP A 342 -4.75 -10.67 14.52
N MET A 343 -4.13 -10.13 15.56
CA MET A 343 -3.89 -8.69 15.72
C MET A 343 -3.09 -8.12 14.54
N ARG A 344 -2.21 -8.89 13.91
CA ARG A 344 -1.40 -8.45 12.77
C ARG A 344 -2.26 -8.21 11.54
N LEU A 345 -3.18 -9.12 11.25
CA LEU A 345 -4.20 -8.94 10.22
C LEU A 345 -5.05 -7.70 10.52
N THR A 346 -5.52 -7.52 11.76
CA THR A 346 -6.28 -6.32 12.13
C THR A 346 -5.49 -5.03 11.87
N CYS A 347 -4.22 -4.96 12.26
CA CYS A 347 -3.36 -3.81 12.00
C CYS A 347 -3.14 -3.54 10.50
N LEU A 348 -2.87 -4.58 9.70
CA LEU A 348 -2.75 -4.47 8.24
C LEU A 348 -4.00 -3.85 7.64
N PHE A 349 -5.18 -4.29 8.08
CA PHE A 349 -6.41 -3.69 7.62
C PHE A 349 -6.56 -2.25 8.09
N VAL A 350 -6.19 -1.90 9.33
CA VAL A 350 -6.13 -0.48 9.71
C VAL A 350 -5.20 0.31 8.78
N CYS A 351 -4.08 -0.24 8.30
CA CYS A 351 -3.22 0.41 7.29
C CYS A 351 -3.93 0.59 5.94
N VAL A 352 -4.62 -0.45 5.45
CA VAL A 352 -5.45 -0.38 4.22
C VAL A 352 -6.50 0.73 4.34
N LEU A 353 -7.06 0.89 5.53
CA LEU A 353 -8.14 1.83 5.83
C LEU A 353 -7.59 3.26 6.05
N SER A 354 -6.50 3.47 6.79
CA SER A 354 -6.02 4.78 7.26
C SER A 354 -5.65 5.78 6.16
N HIS A 355 -5.38 5.31 4.94
CA HIS A 355 -5.14 6.14 3.76
C HIS A 355 -6.41 6.73 3.13
N CYS A 356 -7.56 6.61 3.79
CA CYS A 356 -8.76 7.40 3.54
C CYS A 356 -8.83 8.57 4.55
N GLU A 357 -8.69 9.81 4.07
CA GLU A 357 -8.63 11.06 4.86
C GLU A 357 -9.74 11.23 5.92
N TYR A 358 -10.85 10.50 5.79
CA TYR A 358 -11.99 10.56 6.69
C TYR A 358 -11.89 9.67 7.95
N ILE A 359 -10.87 8.80 8.08
CA ILE A 359 -10.79 7.84 9.19
C ILE A 359 -10.20 8.42 10.47
N ILE A 360 -9.40 9.48 10.37
CA ILE A 360 -8.73 10.09 11.53
C ILE A 360 -9.77 10.54 12.59
N GLN A 361 -10.95 11.02 12.17
CA GLN A 361 -12.03 11.43 13.08
C GLN A 361 -12.74 10.26 13.80
N VAL A 362 -12.79 9.07 13.19
CA VAL A 362 -13.48 7.89 13.76
C VAL A 362 -12.54 7.09 14.66
N LEU A 363 -11.26 6.96 14.29
CA LEU A 363 -10.25 6.37 15.15
C LEU A 363 -10.05 7.18 16.45
N LEU A 364 -10.19 8.51 16.39
CA LEU A 364 -10.23 9.38 17.57
C LEU A 364 -11.38 9.04 18.53
N HIS A 365 -12.48 8.45 18.04
CA HIS A 365 -13.63 8.07 18.88
C HIS A 365 -13.47 6.68 19.52
N LEU A 366 -12.62 5.81 18.97
CA LEU A 366 -12.26 4.47 19.48
C LEU A 366 -11.04 4.49 20.43
N SER A 367 -10.72 5.66 21.01
CA SER A 367 -9.42 6.00 21.61
C SER A 367 -8.96 5.19 22.83
N MET A 368 -9.78 4.29 23.40
CA MET A 368 -9.33 3.48 24.54
C MET A 368 -8.56 2.20 24.16
N VAL A 369 -8.76 1.64 22.96
CA VAL A 369 -8.06 0.39 22.53
C VAL A 369 -6.88 0.67 21.60
N CYS A 370 -6.94 1.76 20.83
CA CYS A 370 -5.99 2.04 19.74
C CYS A 370 -4.89 3.07 20.07
N ASN A 371 -4.68 3.43 21.34
CA ASN A 371 -3.69 4.46 21.69
C ASN A 371 -2.24 4.06 21.34
N ARG A 372 -1.93 2.75 21.30
CA ARG A 372 -0.65 2.23 20.75
C ARG A 372 -0.60 2.27 19.21
N LEU A 373 -1.72 2.00 18.54
CA LEU A 373 -1.82 2.09 17.07
C LEU A 373 -1.70 3.54 16.59
N PHE A 374 -2.33 4.50 17.25
CA PHE A 374 -2.32 5.91 16.84
C PHE A 374 -0.91 6.53 16.91
N ILE A 375 -0.10 6.15 17.90
CA ILE A 375 1.31 6.57 17.99
C ILE A 375 2.14 5.96 16.84
N HIS A 376 1.85 4.71 16.45
CA HIS A 376 2.49 4.03 15.32
C HIS A 376 2.05 4.59 13.95
N PHE A 377 0.77 4.94 13.80
CA PHE A 377 0.19 5.49 12.57
C PHE A 377 0.52 6.97 12.35
N SER A 378 0.65 7.75 13.43
CA SER A 378 1.16 9.13 13.33
C SER A 378 2.63 9.17 12.90
N GLY A 379 3.34 8.03 12.95
CA GLY A 379 4.67 7.87 12.35
C GLY A 379 4.66 7.61 10.84
N GLN A 380 3.55 7.10 10.27
CA GLN A 380 3.42 6.81 8.84
C GLN A 380 2.96 8.02 8.00
N ALA A 381 2.60 9.14 8.63
CA ALA A 381 2.56 10.42 7.94
C ALA A 381 4.01 10.82 7.62
N GLN A 382 4.44 10.52 6.39
CA GLN A 382 5.75 10.90 5.84
C GLN A 382 5.97 12.40 5.98
N PHE A 383 6.66 12.76 7.06
CA PHE A 383 7.59 13.87 7.06
C PHE A 383 8.93 13.24 7.41
N LEU A 384 9.81 13.26 6.42
CA LEU A 384 11.19 12.76 6.43
C LEU A 384 11.76 12.76 7.84
N ASP A 385 11.95 11.57 8.41
CA ASP A 385 12.78 11.41 9.60
C ASP A 385 14.22 11.63 9.13
N ARG A 386 14.80 12.76 9.56
CA ARG A 386 16.07 13.27 9.02
C ARG A 386 17.22 12.72 9.84
N HIS A 387 17.89 11.72 9.29
CA HIS A 387 19.30 11.52 9.57
C HIS A 387 20.06 11.86 8.28
N HIS A 388 20.45 13.14 8.20
CA HIS A 388 21.37 13.76 7.24
C HIS A 388 20.92 13.76 5.75
N LEU A 389 20.77 14.97 5.20
CA LEU A 389 20.34 15.32 3.83
C LEU A 389 18.81 15.34 3.57
N LEU A 390 18.30 16.48 3.11
CA LEU A 390 16.96 16.61 2.54
C LEU A 390 17.09 16.77 1.02
N ILE A 391 17.08 15.68 0.24
CA ILE A 391 17.09 15.82 -1.22
C ILE A 391 15.68 16.13 -1.71
N LYS A 392 15.51 17.26 -2.40
CA LYS A 392 14.30 17.58 -3.15
C LYS A 392 14.58 17.42 -4.64
N PHE A 393 14.14 16.31 -5.22
CA PHE A 393 14.04 16.15 -6.67
C PHE A 393 12.84 16.96 -7.15
N GLY A 394 13.07 18.18 -7.64
CA GLY A 394 12.01 19.08 -8.10
C GLY A 394 12.18 19.46 -9.56
N SER A 395 11.28 18.96 -10.41
CA SER A 395 11.06 19.47 -11.77
C SER A 395 10.18 20.72 -11.69
N VAL A 396 10.79 21.90 -11.86
CA VAL A 396 10.13 23.10 -12.42
C VAL A 396 11.12 23.82 -13.35
N ASP A 397 12.44 23.76 -13.06
CA ASP A 397 13.49 24.38 -13.89
C ASP A 397 14.61 23.41 -14.35
N GLY A 398 14.38 22.09 -14.33
CA GLY A 398 15.31 21.11 -14.89
C GLY A 398 16.59 20.78 -14.07
N GLY A 399 16.82 21.41 -12.92
CA GLY A 399 17.98 21.14 -12.05
C GLY A 399 17.69 20.23 -10.86
N VAL A 400 18.52 19.20 -10.65
CA VAL A 400 18.55 18.40 -9.40
C VAL A 400 19.27 19.20 -8.32
N ARG A 401 18.69 19.29 -7.11
CA ARG A 401 19.26 20.04 -5.99
C ARG A 401 19.66 19.10 -4.85
N PHE A 402 20.91 19.18 -4.39
CA PHE A 402 21.42 18.44 -3.25
C PHE A 402 21.56 19.36 -2.03
N LEU A 403 21.14 18.90 -0.85
CA LEU A 403 20.99 19.74 0.34
C LEU A 403 21.79 19.13 1.51
N LEU A 404 23.06 19.52 1.68
CA LEU A 404 23.92 19.06 2.78
C LEU A 404 23.50 19.68 4.11
N ILE A 405 23.36 18.84 5.15
CA ILE A 405 23.22 19.27 6.55
C ILE A 405 24.60 19.22 7.19
#